data_AF-A0AAW1G1Y3-F1
#
_entry.id   AF-A0AAW1G1Y3-F1
#
_cell.length_a   1.000
_cell.length_b   1.000
_cell.length_c   1.000
_cell.angle_alpha   90.00
_cell.angle_beta   90.00
_cell.angle_gamma   90.00
#
_symmetry.space_group_name_H-M   'P 1'
#
loop_
_entity.id
_entity.type
_entity.pdbx_description
1 polymer ?
#
loop_
_entity_poly.entity_id
_entity_poly.type
_entity_poly.pdbx_seq_one_letter_code
_entity_poly.pdbx_strand_id
1 'polypeptide(L)'
;MATGRKGSTSKACGVRFPDDDEPPGSPTRRDDESNLCTLVAILEKDGSYLVKAGFLKCHHCYEVVFTVPDVPTLGKELSCLPSSSPTRRFPNLRVHRINSTLEGGVKVTCEYRTHQEGVLQEEITLVTRGRKGSSLKVRFQAKVIDPHHGTPMLLEGVRCLDAQKHTHRKDSSDRERI
;
A
#
# COMPACT_ATOMS: atom_id res chain seq x y z
N MET A 1 12.51 74.61 28.18
CA MET A 1 13.38 73.42 28.42
C MET A 1 12.50 72.38 29.10
N ALA A 2 12.36 71.11 28.73
CA ALA A 2 13.14 70.22 27.87
C ALA A 2 12.19 69.28 27.09
N THR A 3 12.64 68.83 25.91
CA THR A 3 11.94 67.96 24.96
C THR A 3 12.19 66.48 25.25
N GLY A 4 11.13 65.66 25.31
CA GLY A 4 11.25 64.19 25.34
C GLY A 4 10.90 63.59 23.99
N ARG A 5 11.91 63.23 23.18
CA ARG A 5 11.74 62.44 21.94
C ARG A 5 11.57 60.96 22.31
N LYS A 6 10.45 60.34 21.92
CA LYS A 6 10.30 58.87 21.99
C LYS A 6 10.61 58.29 20.60
N GLY A 7 11.77 57.66 20.50
CA GLY A 7 12.27 57.00 19.29
C GLY A 7 11.52 55.72 18.96
N SER A 8 11.34 55.52 17.66
CA SER A 8 10.90 54.31 16.97
C SER A 8 11.89 53.15 17.15
N THR A 9 11.38 51.91 17.24
CA THR A 9 11.81 50.77 16.40
C THR A 9 10.84 49.60 16.60
N SER A 10 9.94 49.42 15.64
CA SER A 10 9.17 48.19 15.45
C SER A 10 10.09 47.11 14.87
N LYS A 11 10.40 46.06 15.65
CA LYS A 11 11.06 44.85 15.15
C LYS A 11 10.03 43.98 14.42
N ALA A 12 9.71 44.35 13.18
CA ALA A 12 9.08 43.45 12.22
C ALA A 12 10.20 42.58 11.63
N CYS A 13 10.29 41.33 12.07
CA CYS A 13 11.17 40.33 11.47
C CYS A 13 10.55 39.92 10.13
N GLY A 14 10.86 40.67 9.08
CA GLY A 14 10.52 40.31 7.70
C GLY A 14 11.42 39.16 7.26
N VAL A 15 10.83 38.00 7.00
CA VAL A 15 11.54 36.88 6.37
C VAL A 15 11.57 37.18 4.87
N ARG A 16 12.76 37.44 4.33
CA ARG A 16 12.97 37.66 2.90
C ARG A 16 13.40 36.35 2.26
N PHE A 17 12.61 35.84 1.33
CA PHE A 17 13.01 34.72 0.47
C PHE A 17 13.83 35.27 -0.70
N PRO A 18 14.95 34.63 -1.09
CA PRO A 18 15.65 34.99 -2.32
C PRO A 18 14.81 34.62 -3.54
N ASP A 19 14.77 35.52 -4.54
CA ASP A 19 14.28 35.20 -5.89
C ASP A 19 15.27 34.23 -6.55
N ASP A 20 14.78 33.04 -6.88
CA ASP A 20 15.51 31.93 -7.49
C ASP A 20 15.40 32.07 -9.01
N ASP A 21 16.40 32.69 -9.65
CA ASP A 21 16.50 32.82 -11.11
C ASP A 21 17.73 32.02 -11.61
N GLU A 22 17.68 30.69 -11.46
CA GLU A 22 18.44 29.76 -12.29
C GLU A 22 17.77 28.37 -12.23
N PRO A 23 17.36 27.76 -13.36
CA PRO A 23 16.72 26.45 -13.32
C PRO A 23 17.80 25.37 -13.07
N PRO A 24 17.83 24.67 -11.92
CA PRO A 24 18.73 23.54 -11.77
C PRO A 24 18.12 22.39 -12.57
N GLY A 25 18.80 22.04 -13.67
CA GLY A 25 18.41 20.96 -14.57
C GLY A 25 18.03 19.71 -13.79
N SER A 26 16.81 19.23 -13.99
CA SER A 26 16.40 17.96 -13.42
C SER A 26 17.22 16.86 -14.09
N PRO A 27 18.08 16.12 -13.35
CA PRO A 27 18.57 14.88 -13.89
C PRO A 27 17.32 14.01 -14.05
N THR A 28 17.06 13.51 -15.25
CA THR A 28 16.18 12.35 -15.40
C THR A 28 16.78 11.23 -14.57
N ARG A 29 16.41 11.19 -13.28
CA ARG A 29 16.57 10.04 -12.41
C ARG A 29 15.62 9.02 -13.02
N ARG A 30 16.15 8.25 -13.97
CA ARG A 30 15.65 6.90 -14.19
C ARG A 30 15.95 6.20 -12.87
N ASP A 31 15.02 6.32 -11.93
CA ASP A 31 14.97 5.42 -10.81
C ASP A 31 14.91 4.04 -11.43
N ASP A 32 15.99 3.30 -11.25
CA ASP A 32 16.04 1.89 -11.53
C ASP A 32 15.00 1.25 -10.58
N GLU A 33 13.74 1.16 -11.04
CA GLU A 33 12.58 0.56 -10.38
C GLU A 33 12.75 -0.98 -10.24
N SER A 34 13.98 -1.42 -10.10
CA SER A 34 14.35 -2.81 -9.95
C SER A 34 15.05 -2.91 -8.59
N ASN A 35 14.34 -3.46 -7.61
CA ASN A 35 14.85 -3.98 -6.32
C ASN A 35 14.57 -3.17 -5.02
N LEU A 36 13.66 -2.21 -5.01
CA LEU A 36 13.15 -1.61 -3.76
C LEU A 36 11.89 -2.36 -3.28
N CYS A 37 12.09 -3.52 -2.63
CA CYS A 37 11.01 -4.29 -2.05
C CYS A 37 11.37 -4.65 -0.60
N THR A 38 11.24 -3.69 0.31
CA THR A 38 11.55 -3.89 1.74
C THR A 38 10.48 -4.68 2.49
N LEU A 39 9.31 -4.88 1.89
CA LEU A 39 8.27 -5.73 2.47
C LEU A 39 8.61 -7.22 2.26
N VAL A 40 9.06 -7.86 3.34
CA VAL A 40 9.44 -9.28 3.35
C VAL A 40 8.44 -10.07 4.19
N ALA A 41 8.00 -11.22 3.68
CA ALA A 41 7.11 -12.13 4.38
C ALA A 41 7.88 -12.90 5.46
N ILE A 42 7.25 -13.05 6.62
CA ILE A 42 7.84 -13.69 7.81
C ILE A 42 7.31 -15.12 7.92
N LEU A 43 8.19 -16.11 8.01
CA LEU A 43 7.79 -17.50 8.25
C LEU A 43 7.19 -17.64 9.67
N GLU A 44 5.98 -18.16 9.74
CA GLU A 44 5.28 -18.46 10.98
C GLU A 44 5.47 -19.93 11.40
N LYS A 45 5.17 -20.23 12.66
CA LYS A 45 5.37 -21.56 13.26
C LYS A 45 4.55 -22.66 12.58
N ASP A 46 3.45 -22.29 11.92
CA ASP A 46 2.56 -23.20 11.20
C ASP A 46 3.02 -23.46 9.75
N GLY A 47 4.16 -22.89 9.34
CA GLY A 47 4.71 -23.01 7.99
C GLY A 47 4.07 -22.04 6.98
N SER A 48 3.16 -21.17 7.41
CA SER A 48 2.63 -20.09 6.58
C SER A 48 3.53 -18.85 6.65
N TYR A 49 3.37 -17.94 5.71
CA TYR A 49 4.13 -16.69 5.66
C TYR A 49 3.23 -15.50 5.94
N LEU A 50 3.63 -14.61 6.85
CA LEU A 50 2.91 -13.39 7.20
C LEU A 50 3.54 -12.16 6.56
N VAL A 51 2.74 -11.40 5.80
CA VAL A 51 3.07 -10.10 5.26
C VAL A 51 2.33 -9.03 6.05
N LYS A 52 3.05 -8.10 6.67
CA LYS A 52 2.46 -6.98 7.42
C LYS A 52 2.60 -5.69 6.62
N ALA A 53 1.52 -5.21 6.00
CA ALA A 53 1.52 -4.01 5.16
C ALA A 53 1.42 -2.68 5.94
N GLY A 54 1.40 -2.73 7.27
CA GLY A 54 1.32 -1.55 8.11
C GLY A 54 -0.09 -0.93 8.13
N PHE A 55 -0.16 0.40 8.01
CA PHE A 55 -1.39 1.17 8.08
C PHE A 55 -1.88 1.55 6.67
N LEU A 56 -3.12 1.25 6.36
CA LEU A 56 -3.78 1.58 5.09
C LEU A 56 -5.04 2.37 5.35
N LYS A 57 -5.52 3.13 4.38
CA LYS A 57 -6.74 3.93 4.50
C LYS A 57 -7.94 3.16 3.96
N CYS A 58 -9.10 3.28 4.60
CA CYS A 58 -10.34 2.64 4.14
C CYS A 58 -10.85 3.27 2.83
N HIS A 59 -11.52 2.50 1.97
CA HIS A 59 -11.98 2.91 0.62
C HIS A 59 -10.85 3.32 -0.32
N HIS A 60 -9.73 2.60 -0.29
CA HIS A 60 -8.61 2.80 -1.22
C HIS A 60 -8.19 1.50 -1.88
N CYS A 61 -7.52 1.63 -3.02
CA CYS A 61 -6.83 0.56 -3.71
C CYS A 61 -5.33 0.76 -3.56
N TYR A 62 -4.63 -0.31 -3.21
CA TYR A 62 -3.18 -0.32 -3.05
C TYR A 62 -2.57 -1.36 -3.97
N GLU A 63 -1.42 -1.04 -4.55
CA GLU A 63 -0.48 -2.05 -5.02
C GLU A 63 0.44 -2.41 -3.87
N VAL A 64 0.59 -3.70 -3.64
CA VAL A 64 1.48 -4.28 -2.64
C VAL A 64 2.46 -5.19 -3.36
N VAL A 65 3.74 -4.96 -3.11
CA VAL A 65 4.85 -5.75 -3.60
C VAL A 65 5.59 -6.28 -2.39
N PHE A 66 5.74 -7.60 -2.29
CA PHE A 66 6.48 -8.24 -1.20
C PHE A 66 7.27 -9.43 -1.70
N THR A 67 8.29 -9.83 -0.94
CA THR A 67 9.08 -11.04 -1.18
C THR A 67 8.75 -12.12 -0.16
N VAL A 68 8.78 -13.37 -0.58
CA VAL A 68 8.72 -14.54 0.29
C VAL A 68 10.06 -15.27 0.20
N PRO A 69 10.86 -15.29 1.27
CA PRO A 69 12.20 -15.87 1.27
C PRO A 69 12.16 -17.39 1.39
N ASP A 70 13.28 -18.02 1.04
CA ASP A 70 13.58 -19.43 1.30
C ASP A 70 12.52 -20.40 0.77
N VAL A 71 12.01 -20.13 -0.44
CA VAL A 71 11.02 -20.99 -1.10
C VAL A 71 11.77 -21.97 -2.02
N PRO A 72 12.04 -23.22 -1.60
CA PRO A 72 12.88 -24.14 -2.33
C PRO A 72 12.27 -24.48 -3.70
N THR A 73 13.00 -24.13 -4.76
CA THR A 73 12.81 -24.54 -6.16
C THR A 73 11.34 -24.64 -6.57
N LEU A 74 10.65 -23.50 -6.52
CA LEU A 74 9.37 -23.29 -7.17
C LEU A 74 9.61 -23.11 -8.68
N GLY A 75 10.12 -24.18 -9.29
CA GLY A 75 10.67 -24.22 -10.64
C GLY A 75 9.59 -24.07 -11.70
N LYS A 76 9.46 -22.84 -12.21
CA LYS A 76 8.77 -22.40 -13.43
C LYS A 76 7.25 -22.55 -13.39
N GLU A 77 6.59 -21.39 -13.33
CA GLU A 77 5.14 -21.16 -13.28
C GLU A 77 4.50 -21.36 -11.90
N LEU A 78 4.33 -20.22 -11.24
CA LEU A 78 3.54 -20.08 -10.02
C LEU A 78 2.20 -19.47 -10.39
N SER A 79 1.14 -20.05 -9.85
CA SER A 79 -0.18 -19.45 -9.91
C SER A 79 -0.69 -19.21 -8.50
N CYS A 80 -1.61 -18.26 -8.38
CA CYS A 80 -2.34 -18.03 -7.14
C CYS A 80 -3.68 -18.75 -7.24
N LEU A 81 -4.01 -19.55 -6.23
CA LEU A 81 -5.39 -19.96 -6.03
C LEU A 81 -6.11 -18.87 -5.23
N PRO A 82 -7.36 -18.53 -5.61
CA PRO A 82 -8.15 -17.58 -4.84
C PRO A 82 -8.36 -18.11 -3.41
N SER A 83 -8.44 -17.20 -2.45
CA SER A 83 -8.74 -17.52 -1.06
C SER A 83 -10.03 -18.35 -0.98
N SER A 84 -9.97 -19.50 -0.30
CA SER A 84 -11.11 -20.42 -0.14
C SER A 84 -12.18 -19.92 0.85
N SER A 85 -12.17 -18.64 1.23
CA SER A 85 -13.12 -18.10 2.20
C SER A 85 -14.55 -18.19 1.67
N PRO A 86 -15.42 -19.04 2.25
CA PRO A 86 -16.76 -19.29 1.73
C PRO A 86 -17.72 -18.09 1.90
N THR A 87 -17.28 -17.03 2.59
CA THR A 87 -18.13 -15.90 2.97
C THR A 87 -17.87 -14.61 2.17
N ARG A 88 -16.82 -14.53 1.35
CA ARG A 88 -16.53 -13.34 0.52
C ARG A 88 -16.68 -13.62 -0.96
N ARG A 89 -17.68 -13.00 -1.58
CA ARG A 89 -17.94 -13.04 -3.04
C ARG A 89 -16.78 -12.53 -3.89
N PHE A 90 -15.90 -11.69 -3.34
CA PHE A 90 -14.70 -11.17 -4.02
C PHE A 90 -13.54 -11.06 -3.02
N PRO A 91 -12.34 -11.58 -3.35
CA PRO A 91 -11.17 -11.38 -2.50
C PRO A 91 -10.71 -9.92 -2.60
N ASN A 92 -10.48 -9.29 -1.44
CA ASN A 92 -9.94 -7.93 -1.38
C ASN A 92 -8.49 -7.88 -1.88
N LEU A 93 -7.80 -9.02 -1.89
CA LEU A 93 -6.43 -9.18 -2.34
C LEU A 93 -6.40 -9.95 -3.66
N ARG A 94 -5.81 -9.35 -4.70
CA ARG A 94 -5.74 -9.93 -6.04
C ARG A 94 -4.29 -9.96 -6.52
N VAL A 95 -3.77 -11.17 -6.75
CA VAL A 95 -2.40 -11.34 -7.27
C VAL A 95 -2.35 -11.00 -8.76
N HIS A 96 -1.42 -10.13 -9.14
CA HIS A 96 -1.18 -9.72 -10.52
C HIS A 96 0.04 -10.39 -11.13
N ARG A 97 1.13 -10.50 -10.36
CA ARG A 97 2.39 -11.05 -10.85
C ARG A 97 3.11 -11.83 -9.76
N ILE A 98 3.76 -12.91 -10.16
CA ILE A 98 4.65 -13.69 -9.29
C ILE A 98 5.94 -13.94 -10.09
N ASN A 99 7.09 -13.60 -9.52
CA ASN A 99 8.40 -13.83 -10.13
C ASN A 99 9.31 -14.52 -9.13
N SER A 100 10.18 -15.41 -9.58
CA SER A 100 11.28 -15.93 -8.76
C SER A 100 12.31 -14.83 -8.48
N THR A 101 12.90 -14.82 -7.29
CA THR A 101 14.04 -13.96 -6.94
C THR A 101 15.36 -14.71 -7.12
N LEU A 102 16.47 -13.97 -7.34
CA LEU A 102 17.80 -14.54 -7.50
C LEU A 102 18.34 -15.18 -6.20
N GLU A 103 17.91 -14.66 -5.05
CA GLU A 103 18.36 -15.11 -3.72
C GLU A 103 17.63 -16.36 -3.20
N GLY A 104 16.74 -16.96 -3.99
CA GLY A 104 15.94 -18.12 -3.55
C GLY A 104 14.67 -17.68 -2.82
N GLY A 105 13.64 -17.37 -3.59
CA GLY A 105 12.35 -16.91 -3.09
C GLY A 105 11.43 -16.46 -4.22
N VAL A 106 10.33 -15.80 -3.86
CA VAL A 106 9.37 -15.27 -4.83
C VAL A 106 8.98 -13.83 -4.51
N LYS A 107 8.91 -12.97 -5.53
CA LYS A 107 8.36 -11.62 -5.47
C LYS A 107 6.93 -11.66 -5.98
N VAL A 108 6.00 -11.19 -5.15
CA VAL A 108 4.57 -11.13 -5.43
C VAL A 108 4.16 -9.67 -5.58
N THR A 109 3.42 -9.37 -6.64
CA THR A 109 2.75 -8.09 -6.84
C THR A 109 1.25 -8.34 -6.83
N CYS A 110 0.52 -7.66 -5.95
CA CYS A 110 -0.92 -7.78 -5.80
C CYS A 110 -1.60 -6.42 -5.61
N GLU A 111 -2.88 -6.36 -5.92
CA GLU A 111 -3.76 -5.24 -5.60
C GLU A 111 -4.54 -5.58 -4.32
N TYR A 112 -4.61 -4.64 -3.38
CA TYR A 112 -5.40 -4.76 -2.16
C TYR A 112 -6.44 -3.64 -2.05
N ARG A 113 -7.70 -4.03 -1.87
CA ARG A 113 -8.85 -3.15 -1.74
C ARG A 113 -9.32 -3.09 -0.29
N THR A 114 -9.32 -1.90 0.29
CA THR A 114 -9.77 -1.69 1.67
C THR A 114 -11.23 -1.22 1.68
N HIS A 115 -12.10 -1.91 2.42
CA HIS A 115 -13.53 -1.59 2.47
C HIS A 115 -14.08 -1.31 3.87
N GLN A 116 -13.35 -1.74 4.90
CA GLN A 116 -13.77 -1.60 6.30
C GLN A 116 -12.56 -1.26 7.16
N GLU A 117 -12.77 -0.47 8.22
CA GLU A 117 -11.74 -0.19 9.23
C GLU A 117 -11.43 -1.44 10.06
N GLY A 118 -10.21 -1.54 10.59
CA GLY A 118 -9.83 -2.57 11.55
C GLY A 118 -8.50 -3.23 11.21
N VAL A 119 -8.13 -4.25 11.98
CA VAL A 119 -7.02 -5.13 11.60
C VAL A 119 -7.58 -6.18 10.67
N LEU A 120 -7.29 -6.05 9.38
CA LEU A 120 -7.79 -6.96 8.35
C LEU A 120 -6.73 -7.98 7.98
N GLN A 121 -7.22 -9.18 7.68
CA GLN A 121 -6.40 -10.31 7.29
C GLN A 121 -7.00 -10.98 6.06
N GLU A 122 -6.17 -11.21 5.06
CA GLU A 122 -6.48 -12.00 3.87
C GLU A 122 -5.48 -13.14 3.75
N GLU A 123 -5.85 -14.16 2.99
CA GLU A 123 -5.04 -15.36 2.81
C GLU A 123 -5.05 -15.75 1.34
N ILE A 124 -3.87 -16.02 0.80
CA ILE A 124 -3.67 -16.54 -0.56
C ILE A 124 -2.81 -17.79 -0.51
N THR A 125 -3.02 -18.68 -1.47
CA THR A 125 -2.22 -19.89 -1.63
C THR A 125 -1.51 -19.83 -2.97
N LEU A 126 -0.18 -19.76 -2.94
CA LEU A 126 0.65 -19.86 -4.14
C LEU A 126 0.92 -21.33 -4.42
N VAL A 127 0.74 -21.77 -5.66
CA VAL A 127 0.93 -23.17 -6.06
C VAL A 127 1.89 -23.28 -7.23
N THR A 128 2.64 -24.39 -7.26
CA THR A 128 3.47 -24.78 -8.41
C THR A 128 2.65 -25.49 -9.46
N ARG A 129 2.95 -25.18 -10.72
CA ARG A 129 2.46 -25.97 -11.85
C ARG A 129 3.43 -27.12 -12.17
N GLY A 130 3.29 -28.28 -11.52
CA GLY A 130 4.15 -29.46 -11.78
C GLY A 130 4.25 -30.43 -10.60
N ARG A 131 4.85 -31.62 -10.82
CA ARG A 131 4.81 -32.83 -9.94
C ARG A 131 4.75 -32.55 -8.42
N LYS A 132 3.84 -33.27 -7.74
CA LYS A 132 3.50 -33.18 -6.30
C LYS A 132 3.44 -31.72 -5.83
N GLY A 133 2.32 -31.07 -6.20
CA GLY A 133 2.06 -29.65 -5.97
C GLY A 133 2.43 -29.19 -4.56
N SER A 134 3.53 -28.44 -4.48
CA SER A 134 3.85 -27.68 -3.30
C SER A 134 2.96 -26.43 -3.28
N SER A 135 2.26 -26.23 -2.19
CA SER A 135 1.45 -25.05 -1.94
C SER A 135 2.06 -24.23 -0.81
N LEU A 136 2.16 -22.94 -1.01
CA LEU A 136 2.64 -21.97 -0.03
C LEU A 136 1.48 -21.10 0.43
N LYS A 137 1.28 -21.06 1.73
CA LYS A 137 0.23 -20.24 2.34
C LYS A 137 0.82 -18.89 2.72
N VAL A 138 0.24 -17.81 2.19
CA VAL A 138 0.64 -16.44 2.52
C VAL A 138 -0.56 -15.69 3.11
N ARG A 139 -0.36 -15.18 4.31
CA ARG A 139 -1.28 -14.36 5.06
C ARG A 139 -0.89 -12.90 4.95
N PHE A 140 -1.80 -12.07 4.46
CA PHE A 140 -1.63 -10.63 4.36
C PHE A 140 -2.38 -9.95 5.50
N GLN A 141 -1.71 -9.05 6.24
CA GLN A 141 -2.30 -8.30 7.34
C GLN A 141 -2.05 -6.80 7.19
N ALA A 142 -3.08 -6.00 7.42
CA ALA A 142 -3.00 -4.54 7.46
C ALA A 142 -3.92 -3.96 8.53
N LYS A 143 -3.52 -2.83 9.14
CA LYS A 143 -4.41 -2.00 9.95
C LYS A 143 -5.04 -0.95 9.03
N VAL A 144 -6.32 -1.12 8.72
CA VAL A 144 -7.09 -0.13 7.96
C VAL A 144 -7.59 0.94 8.91
N ILE A 145 -7.30 2.20 8.61
CA ILE A 145 -7.74 3.39 9.33
C ILE A 145 -8.90 4.07 8.60
N ASP A 146 -9.70 4.83 9.35
CA ASP A 146 -10.83 5.60 8.84
C ASP A 146 -10.40 6.62 7.74
N PRO A 147 -11.25 6.91 6.74
CA PRO A 147 -10.92 7.87 5.68
C PRO A 147 -10.66 9.31 6.17
N HIS A 148 -11.18 9.68 7.33
CA HIS A 148 -10.96 10.99 7.95
C HIS A 148 -9.73 11.02 8.85
N HIS A 149 -9.15 9.85 9.16
CA HIS A 149 -7.81 9.79 9.74
C HIS A 149 -6.79 10.21 8.67
N GLY A 150 -5.71 10.87 9.09
CA GLY A 150 -4.72 11.52 8.22
C GLY A 150 -4.03 10.60 7.21
N THR A 151 -2.96 11.08 6.60
CA THR A 151 -2.22 10.29 5.60
C THR A 151 -1.59 9.05 6.26
N PRO A 152 -1.88 7.83 5.78
CA PRO A 152 -1.29 6.62 6.34
C PRO A 152 0.22 6.59 6.10
N MET A 153 0.96 6.02 7.05
CA MET A 153 2.38 5.72 6.87
C MET A 153 2.51 4.43 6.06
N LEU A 154 2.68 4.55 4.75
CA LEU A 154 2.85 3.41 3.86
C LEU A 154 4.26 2.84 4.00
N LEU A 155 4.34 1.51 4.11
CA LEU A 155 5.62 0.81 4.06
C LEU A 155 6.16 0.80 2.64
N GLU A 156 7.47 0.69 2.51
CA GLU A 156 8.08 0.46 1.20
C GLU A 156 7.60 -0.87 0.61
N GLY A 157 7.26 -0.85 -0.68
CA GLY A 157 6.52 -1.93 -1.35
C GLY A 157 4.99 -1.75 -1.30
N VAL A 158 4.45 -0.73 -0.61
CA VAL A 158 3.02 -0.40 -0.63
C VAL A 158 2.80 0.96 -1.29
N ARG A 159 2.01 0.97 -2.37
CA ARG A 159 1.69 2.18 -3.14
C ARG A 159 0.18 2.36 -3.21
N CYS A 160 -0.34 3.53 -2.83
CA CYS A 160 -1.75 3.86 -3.07
C CYS A 160 -1.96 4.07 -4.58
N LEU A 161 -2.89 3.33 -5.16
CA LEU A 161 -3.27 3.49 -6.57
C LEU A 161 -4.34 4.58 -6.69
N ASP A 162 -5.45 4.43 -5.95
CA ASP A 162 -6.59 5.32 -6.07
C ASP A 162 -7.49 5.27 -4.82
N ALA A 163 -8.30 6.32 -4.64
CA ALA A 163 -9.47 6.27 -3.76
C ALA A 163 -10.65 5.60 -4.48
N GLN A 164 -11.34 4.69 -3.81
CA GLN A 164 -12.56 4.07 -4.32
C GLN A 164 -13.69 5.10 -4.28
N LYS A 165 -14.21 5.49 -5.45
CA LYS A 165 -15.40 6.33 -5.53
C LYS A 165 -16.62 5.50 -5.12
N HIS A 166 -17.20 5.82 -3.97
CA HIS A 166 -18.58 5.42 -3.68
C HIS A 166 -19.50 6.26 -4.58
N THR A 167 -20.04 5.67 -5.64
CA THR A 167 -21.20 6.26 -6.30
C THR A 167 -22.34 6.18 -5.29
N HIS A 168 -22.68 7.29 -4.64
CA HIS A 168 -23.95 7.42 -3.95
C HIS A 168 -25.05 7.17 -5.00
N ARG A 169 -25.65 5.97 -5.01
CA ARG A 169 -26.98 5.79 -5.57
C ARG A 169 -27.89 6.63 -4.69
N LYS A 170 -28.18 7.84 -5.15
CA LYS A 170 -29.22 8.70 -4.60
C LYS A 170 -30.53 8.02 -4.97
N ASP A 171 -31.00 7.12 -4.11
CA ASP A 171 -32.38 6.64 -4.16
C ASP A 171 -33.28 7.82 -3.74
N SER A 172 -33.57 8.70 -4.70
CA SER A 172 -34.62 9.70 -4.57
C SER A 172 -35.96 8.98 -4.66
N SER A 173 -36.40 8.41 -3.54
CA SER A 173 -37.79 8.00 -3.33
C SER A 173 -38.63 9.26 -3.08
N ASP A 174 -38.90 10.01 -4.15
CA ASP A 174 -40.09 10.87 -4.21
C ASP A 174 -41.30 9.94 -4.26
N ARG A 175 -41.89 9.66 -3.09
CA ARG A 175 -43.20 9.02 -3.01
C ARG A 175 -44.20 10.12 -2.71
N GLU A 176 -44.72 10.65 -3.81
CA GLU A 176 -45.88 11.54 -3.86
C GLU A 176 -47.02 10.95 -3.02
N ARG A 177 -47.61 11.79 -2.17
CA ARG A 177 -48.81 11.48 -1.39
C ARG A 177 -50.00 11.50 -2.34
N ILE A 178 -50.78 10.42 -2.35
CA ILE A 178 -52.18 10.41 -2.77
C ILE A 178 -52.98 9.82 -1.62
#